data_AF-A0A3N5EV47-F1
#
_entry.id   AF-A0A3N5EV47-F1
#
_cell.length_a   1.000
_cell.length_b   1.000
_cell.length_c   1.000
_cell.angle_alpha   90.00
_cell.angle_beta   90.00
_cell.angle_gamma   90.00
#
_symmetry.space_group_name_H-M   'P 1'
#
loop_
_entity.id
_entity.type
_entity.pdbx_description
1 polymer ?
#
loop_
_entity_poly.entity_id
_entity_poly.type
_entity_poly.pdbx_seq_one_letter_code
_entity_poly.pdbx_strand_id
1 'polypeptide(L)' 'QAGLIHYSRGKITVVDRPGLEARVCECYAVVKKEFDRLLPYEVAL' A
#
# COMPACT_ATOMS: atom_id res chain seq x y z
N GLN A 1 17.37 -7.99 -2.51
CA GLN A 1 15.94 -7.64 -2.37
C GLN A 1 15.77 -6.68 -1.19
N ALA A 2 14.83 -5.74 -1.25
CA ALA A 2 14.59 -4.77 -0.17
C ALA A 2 13.72 -5.30 0.98
N GLY A 3 13.11 -6.49 0.85
CA GLY A 3 12.36 -7.15 1.94
C GLY A 3 10.99 -6.54 2.27
N LEU A 4 10.52 -5.55 1.50
CA LEU A 4 9.31 -4.76 1.82
C LEU A 4 8.00 -5.50 1.49
N ILE A 5 8.07 -6.49 0.62
CA ILE A 5 6.96 -7.38 0.25
C ILE A 5 7.41 -8.84 0.28
N HIS A 6 6.49 -9.72 0.66
CA HIS A 6 6.58 -11.16 0.47
C HIS A 6 5.61 -11.58 -0.62
N TYR A 7 6.04 -12.44 -1.53
CA TYR A 7 5.21 -12.97 -2.60
C TYR A 7 5.23 -14.50 -2.57
N SER A 8 4.06 -15.12 -2.52
CA SER A 8 3.92 -16.57 -2.63
C SER A 8 2.59 -16.94 -3.28
N ARG A 9 2.63 -17.83 -4.28
CA ARG A 9 1.44 -18.39 -4.95
C ARG A 9 0.38 -17.34 -5.36
N GLY A 10 0.80 -16.23 -5.98
CA GLY A 10 -0.10 -15.17 -6.42
C GLY A 10 -0.56 -14.20 -5.32
N LYS A 11 -0.14 -14.42 -4.06
CA LYS A 11 -0.45 -13.52 -2.94
C LYS A 11 0.72 -12.60 -2.66
N ILE A 12 0.45 -11.31 -2.60
CA ILE A 12 1.40 -10.28 -2.17
C ILE A 12 1.04 -9.89 -0.74
N THR A 13 2.00 -10.03 0.16
CA THR A 13 1.93 -9.54 1.53
C THR A 13 2.89 -8.37 1.66
N VAL A 14 2.38 -7.22 2.09
CA VAL A 14 3.23 -6.08 2.42
C VAL A 14 3.78 -6.30 3.82
N VAL A 15 5.11 -6.45 3.93
CA VAL A 15 5.79 -6.75 5.20
C VAL A 15 6.15 -5.46 5.93
N ASP A 16 6.52 -4.42 5.18
CA ASP A 16 6.86 -3.09 5.70
C ASP A 16 6.20 -2.03 4.81
N ARG A 17 5.06 -1.49 5.29
CA ARG A 17 4.31 -0.44 4.59
C ARG A 17 5.09 0.88 4.55
N PRO A 18 5.61 1.42 5.68
CA PRO A 18 6.41 2.64 5.65
C PRO A 18 7.64 2.53 4.73
N GLY A 19 8.39 1.44 4.79
CA GLY A 19 9.55 1.22 3.92
C GLY A 19 9.18 1.13 2.44
N LEU A 20 8.00 0.58 2.13
CA LEU A 20 7.45 0.57 0.77
C LEU A 20 7.05 1.97 0.31
N GLU A 21 6.34 2.73 1.14
CA GLU A 21 5.92 4.11 0.85
C GLU A 21 7.10 5.08 0.74
N ALA A 22 8.24 4.81 1.39
CA ALA A 22 9.45 5.62 1.21
C ALA A 22 10.07 5.48 -0.19
N ARG A 23 9.65 4.49 -0.99
CA ARG A 23 10.22 4.18 -2.32
C ARG A 23 9.27 4.42 -3.50
N VAL A 24 8.02 4.74 -3.24
CA VAL A 24 7.04 5.04 -4.32
C VAL A 24 7.27 6.45 -4.86
N CYS A 25 6.77 6.72 -6.08
CA CYS A 25 6.71 8.11 -6.53
C CYS A 25 5.70 8.93 -5.71
N GLU A 26 5.88 10.24 -5.72
CA GLU A 26 4.98 11.24 -5.16
C GLU A 26 3.53 11.06 -5.66
N CYS A 27 3.39 10.50 -6.87
CA CYS A 27 2.15 10.06 -7.48
C CYS A 27 1.26 9.23 -6.52
N TYR A 28 1.86 8.37 -5.71
CA TYR A 28 1.15 7.44 -4.84
C TYR A 28 0.39 8.19 -3.75
N ALA A 29 0.97 9.24 -3.17
CA ALA A 29 0.34 10.01 -2.12
C ALA A 29 -0.93 10.72 -2.62
N VAL A 30 -0.89 11.26 -3.84
CA VAL A 30 -2.04 11.90 -4.47
C VAL A 30 -3.15 10.89 -4.72
N VAL A 31 -2.81 9.74 -5.34
CA VAL A 31 -3.79 8.68 -5.63
C VAL A 31 -4.37 8.10 -4.35
N LYS A 32 -3.54 7.82 -3.34
CA LYS A 32 -3.98 7.31 -2.03
C LYS A 32 -4.94 8.28 -1.36
N LYS A 33 -4.63 9.58 -1.36
CA LYS A 33 -5.49 10.61 -0.78
C LYS A 33 -6.86 10.65 -1.44
N GLU A 34 -6.92 10.62 -2.77
CA GLU A 34 -8.20 10.60 -3.48
C GLU A 34 -8.95 9.29 -3.27
N PHE A 35 -8.24 8.16 -3.22
CA PHE A 35 -8.85 6.86 -2.92
C PHE A 35 -9.46 6.82 -1.51
N ASP A 36 -8.71 7.26 -0.49
CA ASP A 36 -9.17 7.33 0.90
C ASP A 36 -10.39 8.26 1.06
N ARG A 37 -10.48 9.32 0.24
CA ARG A 37 -11.63 10.24 0.21
C ARG A 37 -12.86 9.62 -0.43
N LEU A 38 -12.69 8.91 -1.55
CA LEU A 38 -13.79 8.35 -2.35
C LEU A 38 -14.32 7.03 -1.78
N LEU A 39 -13.43 6.24 -1.18
CA LEU A 39 -13.70 4.94 -0.61
C LEU A 39 -13.16 4.93 0.82
N PRO A 40 -13.79 5.68 1.75
CA PRO A 40 -13.46 5.56 3.16
C PRO A 40 -13.69 4.09 3.51
N TYR A 41 -12.60 3.38 3.80
CA TYR A 41 -12.64 1.96 4.06
C TYR A 41 -13.54 1.77 5.28
N GLU A 42 -14.80 1.39 5.08
CA GLU A 42 -15.60 0.86 6.15
C GLU A 42 -14.92 -0.46 6.52
N VAL A 43 -14.16 -0.42 7.60
CA VAL A 43 -13.90 -1.62 8.37
C VAL A 43 -15.28 -2.17 8.67
N ALA A 44 -15.71 -3.15 7.87
CA ALA A 44 -16.90 -3.92 8.16
C ALA A 44 -16.72 -4.45 9.59
N LEU A 45 -17.45 -3.83 10.51
CA LEU A 45 -17.52 -4.20 11.93
C LEU A 45 -18.10 -5.61 12.07
#